data_AF-A0A3Q0IXY8-F1
#
_entry.id   AF-A0A3Q0IXY8-F1
#
_cell.length_a   1.000
_cell.length_b   1.000
_cell.length_c   1.000
_cell.angle_alpha   90.00
_cell.angle_beta   90.00
_cell.angle_gamma   90.00
#
_symmetry.space_group_name_H-M   'P 1'
#
loop_
_entity.id
_entity.type
_entity.pdbx_description
1 polymer ?
#
loop_
_entity_poly.entity_id
_entity_poly.type
_entity_poly.pdbx_seq_one_letter_code
_entity_poly.pdbx_strand_id
1 'polypeptide(L)'
;MFVAEDLDPDTDVWLWGSEPIYRNDQFVGTITSAGYGFTMKKLIGLGYIRHPSEQNVTNDFVTEGTYTLDVAGNRFQASAHIYPPLSNVQVARPYVPQVVNKIIG
;
A
#
# COMPACT_ATOMS: atom_id res chain seq x y z
N MET A 1 5.81 0.29 -1.04
CA MET A 1 4.46 0.10 -0.50
C MET A 1 4.16 1.26 0.44
N PHE A 2 2.94 1.77 0.45
CA PHE A 2 2.49 2.89 1.26
C PHE A 2 1.31 2.41 2.10
N VAL A 3 1.38 2.62 3.41
CA VAL A 3 0.29 2.32 4.34
C VAL A 3 -0.35 3.64 4.72
N ALA A 4 -1.64 3.82 4.46
CA ALA A 4 -2.35 5.02 4.89
C ALA A 4 -2.55 4.96 6.42
N GLU A 5 -2.10 6.00 7.12
CA GLU A 5 -2.03 6.01 8.59
C GLU A 5 -3.27 6.62 9.25
N ASP A 6 -3.87 7.62 8.59
CA ASP A 6 -4.96 8.45 9.12
C ASP A 6 -6.20 8.48 8.20
N LEU A 7 -6.30 7.52 7.28
CA LEU A 7 -7.45 7.32 6.41
C LEU A 7 -8.36 6.22 7.00
N ASP A 8 -9.61 6.57 7.32
CA ASP A 8 -10.61 5.67 7.87
C ASP A 8 -11.33 4.91 6.73
N PRO A 9 -11.17 3.58 6.63
CA PRO A 9 -11.77 2.79 5.56
C PRO A 9 -13.31 2.75 5.61
N ASP A 10 -13.96 3.10 6.71
CA ASP A 10 -15.41 3.05 6.82
C ASP A 10 -16.07 4.39 6.45
N THR A 11 -15.34 5.50 6.51
CA THR A 11 -15.87 6.85 6.24
C THR A 11 -15.20 7.59 5.10
N ASP A 12 -13.93 7.32 4.83
CA ASP A 12 -13.16 8.03 3.80
C ASP A 12 -13.19 7.30 2.45
N VAL A 13 -12.85 8.05 1.41
CA VAL A 13 -12.71 7.50 0.06
C VAL A 13 -11.48 6.59 0.01
N TRP A 14 -11.68 5.37 -0.47
CA TRP A 14 -10.60 4.40 -0.61
C TRP A 14 -9.59 4.79 -1.67
N LEU A 15 -8.35 4.35 -1.46
CA LEU A 15 -7.34 4.27 -2.51
C LEU A 15 -7.80 3.26 -3.59
N TRP A 16 -7.70 3.66 -4.85
CA TRP A 16 -8.00 2.80 -6.01
C TRP A 16 -6.80 2.64 -6.93
N GLY A 17 -6.03 3.72 -7.13
CA GLY A 17 -4.92 3.82 -8.05
C GLY A 17 -4.87 5.19 -8.72
N SER A 18 -3.68 5.60 -9.15
CA SER A 18 -3.35 6.92 -9.69
C SER A 18 -3.32 8.06 -8.67
N GLU A 19 -3.40 7.76 -7.37
CA GLU A 19 -3.27 8.77 -6.32
C GLU A 19 -1.83 9.33 -6.28
N PRO A 20 -1.66 10.65 -6.34
CA PRO A 20 -0.38 11.30 -6.18
C PRO A 20 0.29 10.98 -4.83
N ILE A 21 1.58 10.64 -4.87
CA ILE A 21 2.43 10.42 -3.70
C ILE A 21 3.32 11.64 -3.51
N TYR A 22 3.32 12.17 -2.29
CA TYR A 22 4.15 13.29 -1.90
C TYR A 22 5.13 12.87 -0.82
N ARG A 23 6.36 13.37 -0.92
CA ARG A 23 7.41 13.22 0.09
C ARG A 23 7.87 14.61 0.48
N ASN A 24 7.80 14.94 1.77
CA ASN A 24 8.13 16.27 2.28
C ASN A 24 7.43 17.38 1.46
N ASP A 25 6.13 17.23 1.25
CA ASP A 25 5.26 18.12 0.46
C ASP A 25 5.60 18.29 -1.03
N GLN A 26 6.57 17.52 -1.55
CA GLN A 26 6.88 17.50 -2.97
C GLN A 26 6.32 16.25 -3.65
N PHE A 27 5.71 16.42 -4.83
CA PHE A 27 5.27 15.29 -5.65
C PHE A 27 6.47 14.44 -6.06
N VAL A 28 6.40 13.14 -5.79
CA VAL A 28 7.47 12.19 -6.11
C VAL A 28 7.00 10.98 -6.89
N GLY A 29 5.69 10.76 -7.04
CA GLY A 29 5.22 9.56 -7.70
C GLY A 29 3.73 9.34 -7.60
N THR A 30 3.30 8.12 -7.88
CA THR A 30 1.88 7.79 -7.96
C THR A 30 1.63 6.35 -7.50
N ILE A 31 0.51 6.14 -6.80
CA ILE A 31 -0.02 4.82 -6.49
C ILE A 31 -0.46 4.14 -7.79
N THR A 32 -0.10 2.88 -7.99
CA THR A 32 -0.45 2.08 -9.16
C THR A 32 -1.57 1.09 -8.87
N SER A 33 -1.64 0.60 -7.63
CA SER A 33 -2.67 -0.32 -7.17
C SER A 33 -2.87 -0.15 -5.68
N ALA A 34 -4.08 -0.45 -5.21
CA ALA A 34 -4.43 -0.32 -3.81
C ALA A 34 -5.33 -1.47 -3.35
N GLY A 35 -5.42 -1.64 -2.04
CA GLY A 35 -6.31 -2.60 -1.42
C GLY A 35 -6.28 -2.52 0.10
N TYR A 36 -7.17 -3.27 0.73
CA TYR A 36 -7.24 -3.33 2.18
C TYR A 36 -6.43 -4.48 2.75
N GLY A 37 -5.47 -4.17 3.61
CA GLY A 37 -4.67 -5.15 4.32
C GLY A 37 -5.37 -5.63 5.57
N PHE A 38 -6.14 -6.72 5.48
CA PHE A 38 -6.91 -7.26 6.62
C PHE A 38 -6.08 -7.53 7.88
N THR A 39 -4.83 -7.98 7.73
CA THR A 39 -3.93 -8.21 8.88
C THR A 39 -3.56 -6.91 9.59
N MET A 40 -3.41 -5.81 8.84
CA MET A 40 -3.03 -4.50 9.37
C MET A 40 -4.25 -3.65 9.74
N LYS A 41 -5.44 -4.01 9.23
CA LYS A 41 -6.66 -3.22 9.27
C LYS A 41 -6.47 -1.80 8.72
N LYS A 42 -5.75 -1.70 7.60
CA LYS A 42 -5.40 -0.42 6.96
C LYS A 42 -5.51 -0.52 5.46
N LEU A 43 -5.78 0.62 4.82
CA LEU A 43 -5.64 0.76 3.37
C LEU A 43 -4.17 0.86 2.99
N ILE A 44 -3.81 0.12 1.93
CA ILE A 44 -2.44 -0.04 1.46
C ILE A 44 -2.42 0.28 -0.03
N GLY A 45 -1.40 1.02 -0.45
CA GLY A 45 -1.08 1.29 -1.85
C GLY A 45 0.29 0.75 -2.24
N LEU A 46 0.42 0.26 -3.47
CA LEU A 46 1.69 0.07 -4.14
C LEU A 46 1.86 1.20 -5.15
N GLY A 47 3.06 1.73 -5.27
CA GLY A 47 3.35 2.84 -6.16
C GLY A 47 4.84 2.99 -6.41
N TYR A 48 5.16 3.75 -7.45
CA TYR A 48 6.53 4.09 -7.80
C TYR A 48 6.81 5.54 -7.42
N ILE A 49 7.99 5.77 -6.86
CA ILE A 49 8.51 7.11 -6.59
C ILE A 49 9.79 7.35 -7.38
N ARG A 50 10.10 8.62 -7.60
CA ARG A 50 11.32 9.09 -8.23
C ARG A 50 11.95 10.14 -7.33
N HIS A 51 13.28 10.23 -7.39
CA HIS A 51 13.96 11.31 -6.71
C HIS A 51 13.63 12.63 -7.41
N PRO A 52 13.15 13.67 -6.71
CA PRO A 52 12.74 14.91 -7.35
C PRO A 52 13.87 15.65 -8.06
N SER A 53 15.11 15.45 -7.62
CA SER A 53 16.33 15.95 -8.28
C SER A 53 16.99 14.96 -9.26
N GLU A 54 16.26 13.93 -9.73
CA GLU A 54 16.74 12.90 -10.67
C GLU A 54 17.96 12.08 -10.20
N GLN A 55 18.18 12.01 -8.88
CA GLN A 55 19.22 11.17 -8.28
C GLN A 55 18.73 9.72 -8.08
N ASN A 56 19.63 8.86 -7.63
CA ASN A 56 19.28 7.49 -7.27
C ASN A 56 18.33 7.47 -6.05
N VAL A 57 17.28 6.64 -6.14
CA VAL A 57 16.40 6.33 -5.01
C VAL A 57 17.08 5.27 -4.17
N THR A 58 17.62 5.65 -3.01
CA THR A 58 18.22 4.74 -2.03
C THR A 58 17.18 4.24 -1.02
N ASN A 59 17.53 3.20 -0.25
CA ASN A 59 16.66 2.73 0.84
C ASN A 59 16.39 3.85 1.86
N ASP A 60 17.44 4.57 2.28
CA ASP A 60 17.35 5.67 3.24
C ASP A 60 16.44 6.79 2.71
N PHE A 61 16.54 7.11 1.41
CA PHE A 61 15.64 8.07 0.77
C PHE A 61 14.16 7.69 0.93
N VAL A 62 13.84 6.40 0.79
CA VAL A 62 12.48 5.86 0.96
C VAL A 62 12.04 5.89 2.42
N THR A 63 12.91 5.55 3.37
CA THR A 63 12.52 5.33 4.77
C THR A 63 12.54 6.57 5.64
N GLU A 64 13.33 7.60 5.30
CA GLU A 64 13.48 8.81 6.14
C GLU A 64 12.51 9.95 5.74
N GLY A 65 11.77 9.80 4.65
CA GLY A 65 10.81 10.80 4.19
C GLY A 65 9.51 10.80 4.97
N THR A 66 8.87 11.96 5.10
CA THR A 66 7.45 12.04 5.49
C THR A 66 6.60 11.96 4.23
N TYR A 67 5.61 11.08 4.20
CA TYR A 67 4.79 10.85 3.01
C TYR A 67 3.33 11.20 3.23
N THR A 68 2.72 11.79 2.18
CA THR A 68 1.27 11.95 2.09
C THR A 68 0.74 11.43 0.77
N LEU A 69 -0.48 10.92 0.79
CA LEU A 69 -1.24 10.49 -0.38
C LEU A 69 -2.36 11.49 -0.63
N ASP A 70 -2.50 11.92 -1.88
CA ASP A 70 -3.66 12.72 -2.30
C ASP A 70 -4.78 11.79 -2.77
N VAL A 71 -5.81 11.65 -1.93
CA VAL A 71 -6.97 10.80 -2.19
C VAL A 71 -8.18 11.69 -2.38
N ALA A 72 -8.66 11.75 -3.63
CA ALA A 72 -9.79 12.57 -4.02
C ALA A 72 -9.69 14.06 -3.59
N GLY A 73 -8.47 14.63 -3.60
CA GLY A 73 -8.21 16.02 -3.23
C GLY A 73 -7.88 16.25 -1.75
N ASN A 74 -7.84 15.19 -0.94
CA ASN A 74 -7.52 15.26 0.49
C ASN A 74 -6.18 14.59 0.78
N ARG A 75 -5.42 15.12 1.74
CA ARG A 75 -4.07 14.63 2.08
C ARG A 75 -4.09 13.78 3.33
N PHE A 76 -3.74 12.52 3.15
CA PHE A 76 -3.62 11.53 4.21
C PHE A 76 -2.15 11.17 4.43
N GLN A 77 -1.73 11.06 5.69
CA GLN A 77 -0.41 10.58 6.07
C GLN A 77 -0.21 9.13 5.64
N ALA A 78 1.01 8.80 5.22
CA ALA A 78 1.36 7.43 4.87
C ALA A 78 2.78 7.06 5.32
N SER A 79 2.95 5.80 5.68
CA SER A 79 4.26 5.18 5.93
C SER A 79 4.74 4.45 4.68
N ALA A 80 6.00 4.67 4.29
CA ALA A 80 6.62 3.99 3.16
C ALA A 80 7.40 2.76 3.62
N HIS A 81 7.22 1.64 2.91
CA HIS A 81 7.92 0.38 3.16
C HIS A 81 8.47 -0.21 1.86
N ILE A 82 9.74 -0.60 1.90
CA ILE A 82 10.46 -1.25 0.78
C ILE A 82 9.96 -2.69 0.61
N TYR A 83 9.73 -3.37 1.73
CA TYR A 83 9.22 -4.74 1.77
C TYR A 83 7.81 -4.75 2.35
N PRO A 84 6.97 -5.72 1.96
CA PRO A 84 5.71 -5.92 2.65
C PRO A 84 5.98 -6.23 4.13
N PRO A 85 5.19 -5.70 5.07
CA PRO A 85 5.33 -5.98 6.48
C PRO A 85 5.16 -7.47 6.69
N LEU A 86 6.14 -8.06 7.38
CA LEU A 86 6.08 -9.45 7.73
C LEU A 86 4.89 -9.64 8.66
N SER A 87 3.91 -10.41 8.20
CA SER A 87 2.87 -10.89 9.07
C SER A 87 3.44 -12.08 9.86
N ASN A 88 3.20 -12.16 11.17
CA ASN A 88 3.49 -13.34 11.98
C ASN A 88 2.54 -14.52 11.63
N VAL A 89 2.00 -14.54 10.41
CA VAL A 89 1.14 -15.61 9.92
C VAL A 89 2.03 -16.85 9.86
N GLN A 90 1.77 -17.79 10.78
CA GLN A 90 2.22 -19.17 10.61
C GLN A 90 1.84 -19.55 9.17
N VAL A 91 2.85 -19.82 8.34
CA VAL A 91 2.68 -20.14 6.91
C VAL A 91 1.44 -21.00 6.78
N ALA A 92 0.40 -20.46 6.17
CA ALA A 92 -0.86 -21.16 6.01
C ALA A 92 -0.53 -22.52 5.39
N ARG A 93 -1.01 -23.61 6.01
CA ARG A 93 -0.76 -24.96 5.49
C ARG A 93 -1.10 -24.95 3.99
N PRO A 94 -0.23 -25.51 3.12
CA PRO A 94 -0.50 -25.54 1.69
C PRO A 94 -1.92 -26.04 1.44
N TYR A 95 -2.70 -25.30 0.67
CA TYR A 95 -4.02 -25.74 0.27
C TYR A 95 -3.88 -27.03 -0.53
N VAL A 96 -4.48 -28.12 -0.04
CA VAL A 96 -4.58 -29.38 -0.77
C VAL A 96 -5.99 -29.44 -1.35
N PRO A 97 -6.18 -29.33 -2.68
CA PRO A 97 -7.49 -29.44 -3.29
C PRO A 97 -8.10 -30.81 -2.97
N GLN A 98 -9.34 -30.82 -2.46
CA GLN A 98 -10.09 -32.05 -2.29
C GLN A 98 -10.93 -32.32 -3.54
N VAL A 99 -10.78 -33.52 -4.11
CA VAL A 99 -11.60 -33.97 -5.23
C VAL A 99 -13.01 -34.23 -4.71
N VAL A 100 -13.99 -33.46 -5.16
CA VAL A 100 -15.41 -33.68 -4.85
C VAL A 100 -15.98 -34.64 -5.90
N ASN A 101 -16.08 -35.93 -5.56
CA ASN A 101 -16.57 -36.99 -6.46
C ASN A 101 -18.11 -37.00 -6.66
N LYS A 102 -18.81 -35.90 -6.35
CA LYS A 102 -20.26 -35.85 -6.47
C LYS A 102 -20.68 -34.57 -7.18
N ILE A 103 -20.88 -34.67 -8.50
CA ILE A 103 -21.75 -33.76 -9.21
C ILE A 103 -23.16 -34.20 -8.83
N ILE A 104 -23.83 -33.38 -8.03
CA ILE A 104 -25.25 -33.52 -7.70
C ILE A 104 -26.05 -33.45 -9.01
N GLY A 105 -26.59 -34.59 -9.42
CA GLY A 105 -27.69 -34.70 -10.38
C GLY A 105 -28.98 -34.99 -9.64
#